data_AF-A0A9P8VX81-F1
#
_entry.id   AF-A0A9P8VX81-F1
#
_cell.length_a   1.000
_cell.length_b   1.000
_cell.length_c   1.000
_cell.angle_alpha   90.00
_cell.angle_beta   90.00
_cell.angle_gamma   90.00
#
_symmetry.space_group_name_H-M   'P 1'
#
loop_
_entity.id
_entity.type
_entity.pdbx_description
1 polymer ?
#
loop_
_entity_poly.entity_id
_entity_poly.type
_entity_poly.pdbx_seq_one_letter_code
_entity_poly.pdbx_strand_id
1 'polypeptide(L)'
;MTSHHPAHCCTVGVRHEGAPRGKMIKVGTHDAYLASASSPSARTDAGILYVPDVLGIWDNSKLLADEFAAKGYTTLVIDVFNGDAIEVNKFSEVNLQDWVQNGRNGAGGHTTVEVDPIVKEAIDYMRNELGVQHLGAAGYCFGAKYVVRHYQHGIDVGFIAHPSFVEEDELASITGPLSIAAAETDTIFPSEKRHESEGILKKTGVVYQMNLFSGVVHGFAVRCDLSVKRERFAKEQAFFQAVAFFDNWLV
;
A
#
# COMPACT_ATOMS: atom_id res chain seq x y z
N MET A 1 15.88 -10.04 3.77
CA MET A 1 15.01 -9.06 3.08
C MET A 1 14.45 -9.63 1.79
N THR A 2 13.12 -9.78 1.67
CA THR A 2 12.43 -10.26 0.44
C THR A 2 12.17 -9.15 -0.59
N SER A 3 12.73 -7.97 -0.37
CA SER A 3 12.80 -6.86 -1.33
C SER A 3 14.04 -6.02 -0.96
N HIS A 4 14.58 -5.27 -1.90
CA HIS A 4 15.71 -4.37 -1.68
C HIS A 4 15.23 -2.99 -1.18
N HIS A 5 16.16 -2.07 -1.02
CA HIS A 5 15.85 -0.66 -0.80
C HIS A 5 15.37 0.01 -2.11
N PRO A 6 14.52 1.04 -2.06
CA PRO A 6 14.04 1.72 -3.26
C PRO A 6 15.13 2.38 -4.14
N ALA A 7 14.88 2.50 -5.46
CA ALA A 7 15.86 2.87 -6.49
C ALA A 7 15.35 3.98 -7.44
N HIS A 8 16.21 4.44 -8.38
CA HIS A 8 15.94 5.58 -9.28
C HIS A 8 14.71 5.39 -10.20
N CYS A 9 14.25 4.17 -10.50
CA CYS A 9 13.01 3.97 -11.27
C CYS A 9 11.74 4.41 -10.53
N CYS A 10 11.83 4.75 -9.24
CA CYS A 10 10.74 5.31 -8.43
C CYS A 10 10.42 6.79 -8.71
N THR A 11 11.14 7.45 -9.62
CA THR A 11 11.27 8.92 -9.68
C THR A 11 10.25 9.66 -10.55
N VAL A 12 9.48 8.96 -11.40
CA VAL A 12 8.52 9.60 -12.31
C VAL A 12 7.12 9.14 -11.95
N GLY A 13 6.28 10.11 -11.57
CA GLY A 13 4.88 9.89 -11.28
C GLY A 13 4.00 10.79 -12.12
N VAL A 14 3.17 10.21 -12.99
CA VAL A 14 2.13 10.98 -13.68
C VAL A 14 0.92 11.06 -12.77
N ARG A 15 0.41 12.28 -12.58
CA ARG A 15 -0.85 12.50 -11.86
C ARG A 15 -2.00 11.88 -12.66
N HIS A 16 -2.82 11.07 -12.00
CA HIS A 16 -4.03 10.54 -12.62
C HIS A 16 -5.10 11.63 -12.79
N GLU A 17 -5.95 11.46 -13.80
CA GLU A 17 -7.08 12.36 -14.03
C GLU A 17 -8.18 12.15 -12.96
N GLY A 18 -8.86 13.24 -12.59
CA GLY A 18 -9.94 13.24 -11.61
C GLY A 18 -9.69 14.15 -10.41
N ALA A 19 -10.76 14.37 -9.65
CA ALA A 19 -10.73 15.12 -8.40
C ALA A 19 -11.02 14.16 -7.23
N PRO A 20 -10.17 14.17 -6.18
CA PRO A 20 -10.43 13.43 -4.94
C PRO A 20 -11.81 13.76 -4.34
N ARG A 21 -12.55 12.75 -3.85
CA ARG A 21 -13.94 12.85 -3.36
C ARG A 21 -14.11 12.56 -1.88
N GLY A 22 -13.22 11.77 -1.29
CA GLY A 22 -13.07 11.62 0.16
C GLY A 22 -12.63 12.91 0.87
N LYS A 23 -12.40 12.80 2.19
CA LYS A 23 -12.14 13.93 3.08
C LYS A 23 -10.86 13.75 3.87
N MET A 24 -10.11 14.83 4.08
CA MET A 24 -9.05 14.84 5.08
C MET A 24 -9.68 14.82 6.47
N ILE A 25 -9.17 13.95 7.34
CA ILE A 25 -9.58 13.77 8.73
C ILE A 25 -8.33 13.61 9.62
N LYS A 26 -8.54 13.48 10.93
CA LYS A 26 -7.51 13.09 11.89
C LYS A 26 -7.82 11.71 12.46
N VAL A 27 -6.78 10.89 12.57
CA VAL A 27 -6.77 9.64 13.34
C VAL A 27 -5.77 9.84 14.46
N GLY A 28 -6.27 10.03 15.68
CA GLY A 28 -5.47 10.56 16.77
C GLY A 28 -4.86 11.90 16.41
N THR A 29 -3.53 11.96 16.31
CA THR A 29 -2.79 13.15 15.87
C THR A 29 -2.41 13.15 14.39
N HIS A 30 -2.53 12.00 13.73
CA HIS A 30 -2.07 11.78 12.36
C HIS A 30 -3.09 12.24 11.33
N ASP A 31 -2.60 12.82 10.25
CA ASP A 31 -3.44 13.14 9.10
C ASP A 31 -3.87 11.85 8.38
N ALA A 32 -5.11 11.82 7.94
CA ALA A 32 -5.64 10.72 7.16
C ALA A 32 -6.61 11.23 6.10
N TYR A 33 -6.81 10.44 5.06
CA TYR A 33 -7.80 10.66 4.02
C TYR A 33 -8.82 9.54 4.03
N LEU A 34 -10.08 9.88 4.27
CA LEU A 34 -11.18 8.93 4.34
C LEU A 34 -12.05 9.02 3.07
N ALA A 35 -12.04 7.95 2.29
CA ALA A 35 -12.94 7.74 1.16
C ALA A 35 -14.07 6.81 1.59
N SER A 36 -15.27 7.37 1.80
CA SER A 36 -16.44 6.59 2.25
C SER A 36 -17.14 5.90 1.08
N ALA A 37 -17.37 4.60 1.19
CA ALA A 37 -18.27 3.91 0.29
C ALA A 37 -19.72 4.38 0.52
N SER A 38 -20.51 4.45 -0.55
CA SER A 38 -21.90 4.91 -0.49
C SER A 38 -22.85 3.84 -1.02
N SER A 39 -24.07 3.80 -0.50
CA SER A 39 -25.14 2.91 -0.97
C SER A 39 -25.40 3.07 -2.47
N PRO A 40 -25.85 2.00 -3.17
CA PRO A 40 -26.22 0.68 -2.64
C PRO A 40 -25.07 -0.33 -2.56
N SER A 41 -23.88 0.00 -3.04
CA SER A 41 -22.74 -0.94 -3.13
C SER A 41 -21.85 -0.96 -1.88
N ALA A 42 -22.13 -0.15 -0.87
CA ALA A 42 -21.33 -0.08 0.35
C ALA A 42 -21.38 -1.40 1.13
N ARG A 43 -20.20 -1.95 1.41
CA ARG A 43 -20.01 -3.00 2.41
C ARG A 43 -19.97 -2.31 3.78
N THR A 44 -20.87 -2.71 4.67
CA THR A 44 -21.04 -2.05 5.98
C THR A 44 -20.14 -2.64 7.07
N ASP A 45 -19.61 -3.84 6.82
CA ASP A 45 -18.77 -4.63 7.71
C ASP A 45 -17.31 -4.70 7.24
N ALA A 46 -17.02 -4.43 5.96
CA ALA A 46 -15.67 -4.48 5.40
C ALA A 46 -15.10 -3.11 5.04
N GLY A 47 -13.80 -2.91 5.29
CA GLY A 47 -13.07 -1.68 4.97
C GLY A 47 -11.62 -1.94 4.56
N ILE A 48 -10.98 -0.96 3.94
CA ILE A 48 -9.57 -1.05 3.49
C ILE A 48 -8.71 -0.01 4.19
N LEU A 49 -7.65 -0.46 4.86
CA LEU A 49 -6.54 0.40 5.26
C LEU A 49 -5.55 0.53 4.10
N TYR A 50 -5.44 1.72 3.53
CA TYR A 50 -4.45 2.03 2.51
C TYR A 50 -3.17 2.54 3.20
N VAL A 51 -2.07 1.79 3.06
CA VAL A 51 -0.75 2.22 3.54
C VAL A 51 0.08 2.72 2.36
N PRO A 52 0.43 4.02 2.32
CA PRO A 52 0.95 4.64 1.12
C PRO A 52 2.40 4.27 0.80
N ASP A 53 2.80 4.63 -0.42
CA ASP A 53 4.21 4.75 -0.77
C ASP A 53 4.83 5.96 -0.06
N VAL A 54 6.12 6.20 -0.28
CA VAL A 54 6.88 7.30 0.32
C VAL A 54 6.32 8.70 0.04
N LEU A 55 5.36 8.86 -0.89
CA LEU A 55 4.70 10.13 -1.19
C LEU A 55 3.48 10.40 -0.28
N GLY A 56 3.11 9.43 0.56
CA GLY A 56 2.10 9.60 1.60
C GLY A 56 0.69 9.87 1.06
N ILE A 57 0.04 10.89 1.62
CA ILE A 57 -1.30 11.34 1.20
C ILE A 57 -1.15 12.39 0.09
N TRP A 58 -1.28 11.95 -1.16
CA TRP A 58 -1.17 12.79 -2.36
C TRP A 58 -2.26 12.43 -3.38
N ASP A 59 -2.32 13.12 -4.51
CA ASP A 59 -3.44 13.00 -5.45
C ASP A 59 -3.71 11.55 -5.87
N ASN A 60 -2.69 10.77 -6.26
CA ASN A 60 -2.91 9.41 -6.73
C ASN A 60 -3.31 8.44 -5.61
N SER A 61 -2.79 8.59 -4.38
CA SER A 61 -3.24 7.75 -3.26
C SER A 61 -4.67 8.07 -2.83
N LYS A 62 -5.08 9.34 -2.89
CA LYS A 62 -6.49 9.74 -2.69
C LYS A 62 -7.40 9.16 -3.76
N LEU A 63 -7.01 9.24 -5.03
CA LEU A 63 -7.79 8.71 -6.14
C LEU A 63 -7.92 7.19 -6.07
N LEU A 64 -6.87 6.45 -5.69
CA LEU A 64 -6.96 5.01 -5.47
C LEU A 64 -7.88 4.65 -4.30
N ALA A 65 -7.85 5.41 -3.20
CA ALA A 65 -8.78 5.22 -2.09
C ALA A 65 -10.24 5.47 -2.53
N ASP A 66 -10.47 6.49 -3.36
CA ASP A 66 -11.79 6.75 -3.96
C ASP A 66 -12.23 5.62 -4.93
N GLU A 67 -11.29 4.99 -5.64
CA GLU A 67 -11.58 3.84 -6.49
C GLU A 67 -12.02 2.62 -5.63
N PHE A 68 -11.35 2.33 -4.51
CA PHE A 68 -11.79 1.29 -3.57
C PHE A 68 -13.16 1.59 -2.95
N ALA A 69 -13.40 2.85 -2.55
CA ALA A 69 -14.71 3.30 -2.07
C ALA A 69 -15.81 3.14 -3.12
N ALA A 70 -15.51 3.41 -4.39
CA ALA A 70 -16.43 3.15 -5.50
C ALA A 70 -16.70 1.66 -5.73
N LYS A 71 -15.82 0.76 -5.25
CA LYS A 71 -16.02 -0.70 -5.24
C LYS A 71 -16.71 -1.21 -3.97
N GLY A 72 -17.17 -0.32 -3.11
CA GLY A 72 -17.94 -0.66 -1.92
C GLY A 72 -17.14 -0.71 -0.63
N TYR A 73 -15.84 -0.43 -0.66
CA TYR A 73 -14.99 -0.50 0.51
C TYR A 73 -14.66 0.89 1.06
N THR A 74 -15.19 1.24 2.23
CA THR A 74 -14.73 2.45 2.94
C THR A 74 -13.23 2.34 3.18
N THR A 75 -12.47 3.30 2.68
CA THR A 75 -11.01 3.24 2.59
C THR A 75 -10.36 4.40 3.33
N LEU A 76 -9.42 4.08 4.21
CA LEU A 76 -8.64 5.04 4.99
C LEU A 76 -7.20 5.05 4.50
N VAL A 77 -6.71 6.18 4.00
CA VAL A 77 -5.28 6.42 3.79
C VAL A 77 -4.73 7.08 5.05
N ILE A 78 -3.73 6.48 5.69
CA ILE A 78 -3.08 7.04 6.87
C ILE A 78 -1.72 7.65 6.51
N ASP A 79 -1.41 8.83 7.07
CA ASP A 79 -0.09 9.44 6.96
C ASP A 79 0.90 8.77 7.93
N VAL A 80 1.53 7.72 7.44
CA VAL A 80 2.57 6.98 8.17
C VAL A 80 3.87 7.76 8.38
N PHE A 81 4.02 8.95 7.79
CA PHE A 81 5.23 9.77 7.89
C PHE A 81 5.04 11.02 8.75
N ASN A 82 3.84 11.22 9.32
CA ASN A 82 3.51 12.33 10.21
C ASN A 82 3.92 13.72 9.66
N GLY A 83 3.52 13.99 8.42
CA GLY A 83 3.80 15.23 7.70
C GLY A 83 5.14 15.25 6.95
N ASP A 84 5.93 14.16 7.03
CA ASP A 84 7.29 14.10 6.46
C ASP A 84 7.39 13.28 5.15
N ALA A 85 6.26 13.02 4.49
CA ALA A 85 6.22 12.33 3.22
C ALA A 85 7.09 13.02 2.16
N ILE A 86 7.72 12.23 1.27
CA ILE A 86 8.53 12.77 0.19
C ILE A 86 7.65 13.54 -0.79
N GLU A 87 8.08 14.74 -1.15
CA GLU A 87 7.39 15.56 -2.14
C GLU A 87 7.45 14.92 -3.53
N VAL A 88 6.34 14.99 -4.26
CA VAL A 88 6.24 14.50 -5.64
C VAL A 88 7.36 15.09 -6.49
N ASN A 89 8.00 14.26 -7.31
CA ASN A 89 9.15 14.60 -8.16
C ASN A 89 10.44 15.05 -7.44
N LYS A 90 10.49 15.05 -6.10
CA LYS A 90 11.73 15.30 -5.34
C LYS A 90 12.40 14.02 -4.84
N PHE A 91 11.90 12.85 -5.21
CA PHE A 91 12.44 11.57 -4.76
C PHE A 91 13.93 11.41 -5.11
N SER A 92 14.37 11.85 -6.29
CA SER A 92 15.78 11.80 -6.71
C SER A 92 16.71 12.69 -5.90
N GLU A 93 16.15 13.65 -5.15
CA GLU A 93 16.90 14.60 -4.32
C GLU A 93 17.02 14.11 -2.86
N VAL A 94 16.30 13.05 -2.49
CA VAL A 94 16.25 12.53 -1.13
C VAL A 94 17.18 11.32 -1.00
N ASN A 95 18.10 11.36 -0.04
CA ASN A 95 18.77 10.14 0.41
C ASN A 95 17.75 9.32 1.21
N LEU A 96 17.19 8.30 0.56
CA LEU A 96 16.11 7.53 1.15
C LEU A 96 16.51 6.81 2.43
N GLN A 97 17.72 6.28 2.50
CA GLN A 97 18.18 5.60 3.72
C GLN A 97 18.26 6.58 4.88
N ASP A 98 18.80 7.78 4.64
CA ASP A 98 18.86 8.83 5.65
C ASP A 98 17.45 9.31 6.06
N TRP A 99 16.56 9.50 5.08
CA TRP A 99 15.17 9.87 5.35
C TRP A 99 14.44 8.80 6.19
N VAL A 100 14.61 7.52 5.87
CA VAL A 100 14.01 6.44 6.69
C VAL A 100 14.58 6.43 8.11
N GLN A 101 15.85 6.76 8.31
CA GLN A 101 16.46 6.71 9.65
C GLN A 101 16.23 7.98 10.47
N ASN A 102 16.19 9.15 9.83
CA ASN A 102 16.27 10.44 10.51
C ASN A 102 15.11 11.39 10.16
N GLY A 103 14.27 11.04 9.18
CA GLY A 103 13.27 11.94 8.59
C GLY A 103 13.92 13.12 7.87
N ARG A 104 13.12 14.02 7.31
CA ARG A 104 13.63 15.29 6.78
C ARG A 104 13.99 16.19 7.96
N ASN A 105 15.15 16.82 7.87
CA ASN A 105 15.64 17.78 8.86
C ASN A 105 15.79 17.21 10.28
N GLY A 106 15.88 15.88 10.47
CA GLY A 106 16.05 15.26 11.79
C GLY A 106 14.77 15.19 12.65
N ALA A 107 13.59 15.26 12.03
CA ALA A 107 12.31 15.30 12.72
C ALA A 107 11.85 13.95 13.32
N GLY A 108 12.62 12.87 13.12
CA GLY A 108 12.27 11.50 13.51
C GLY A 108 12.19 10.59 12.29
N GLY A 109 12.73 9.38 12.40
CA GLY A 109 12.78 8.42 11.30
C GLY A 109 11.41 7.87 10.90
N HIS A 110 11.42 7.08 9.84
CA HIS A 110 10.29 6.30 9.34
C HIS A 110 10.61 4.81 9.45
N THR A 111 11.14 4.40 10.61
CA THR A 111 11.44 3.00 10.89
C THR A 111 10.19 2.28 11.43
N THR A 112 10.31 1.01 11.79
CA THR A 112 9.22 0.30 12.46
C THR A 112 8.89 0.90 13.83
N VAL A 113 9.83 1.60 14.47
CA VAL A 113 9.60 2.25 15.78
C VAL A 113 8.55 3.36 15.66
N GLU A 114 8.67 4.20 14.63
CA GLU A 114 7.76 5.32 14.41
C GLU A 114 6.49 4.90 13.67
N VAL A 115 6.59 4.03 12.68
CA VAL A 115 5.46 3.73 11.78
C VAL A 115 4.50 2.68 12.35
N ASP A 116 4.99 1.63 13.04
CA ASP A 116 4.10 0.58 13.54
C ASP A 116 3.00 1.12 14.49
N PRO A 117 3.29 2.06 15.42
CA PRO A 117 2.24 2.66 16.25
C PRO A 117 1.17 3.40 15.43
N ILE A 118 1.56 4.12 14.37
CA ILE A 118 0.63 4.88 13.52
C ILE A 118 -0.32 3.92 12.78
N VAL A 119 0.23 2.82 12.25
CA VAL A 119 -0.56 1.79 11.56
C VAL A 119 -1.52 1.09 12.52
N LYS A 120 -1.08 0.80 13.76
CA LYS A 120 -1.97 0.24 14.81
C LYS A 120 -3.11 1.20 15.14
N GLU A 121 -2.82 2.49 15.31
CA GLU A 121 -3.85 3.49 15.60
C GLU A 121 -4.86 3.61 14.45
N ALA A 122 -4.40 3.49 13.19
CA ALA A 122 -5.29 3.42 12.03
C ALA A 122 -6.17 2.17 12.02
N ILE A 123 -5.63 1.00 12.37
CA ILE A 123 -6.39 -0.23 12.54
C ILE A 123 -7.45 -0.04 13.62
N ASP A 124 -7.06 0.45 14.81
CA ASP A 124 -7.96 0.68 15.93
C ASP A 124 -9.08 1.66 15.57
N TYR A 125 -8.77 2.75 14.86
CA TYR A 125 -9.77 3.69 14.37
C TYR A 125 -10.77 3.02 13.42
N MET A 126 -10.29 2.22 12.46
CA MET A 126 -11.18 1.52 11.53
C MET A 126 -12.08 0.51 12.25
N ARG A 127 -11.55 -0.23 13.23
CA ARG A 127 -12.32 -1.20 14.03
C ARG A 127 -13.34 -0.53 14.94
N ASN A 128 -12.91 0.46 15.71
CA ASN A 128 -13.67 1.00 16.84
C ASN A 128 -14.56 2.18 16.45
N GLU A 129 -14.07 3.08 15.60
CA GLU A 129 -14.79 4.31 15.23
C GLU A 129 -15.60 4.13 13.94
N LEU A 130 -15.07 3.38 12.97
CA LEU A 130 -15.78 3.08 11.71
C LEU A 130 -16.58 1.76 11.74
N GLY A 131 -16.40 0.93 12.77
CA GLY A 131 -17.14 -0.32 12.94
C GLY A 131 -16.77 -1.41 11.93
N VAL A 132 -15.58 -1.35 11.33
CA VAL A 132 -15.11 -2.33 10.35
C VAL A 132 -14.84 -3.68 11.03
N GLN A 133 -15.58 -4.71 10.62
CA GLN A 133 -15.47 -6.09 11.13
C GLN A 133 -14.52 -6.96 10.30
N HIS A 134 -14.36 -6.66 9.01
CA HIS A 134 -13.39 -7.31 8.12
C HIS A 134 -12.46 -6.24 7.53
N LEU A 135 -11.19 -6.22 7.97
CA LEU A 135 -10.20 -5.23 7.56
C LEU A 135 -9.26 -5.81 6.51
N GLY A 136 -9.42 -5.35 5.27
CA GLY A 136 -8.39 -5.52 4.26
C GLY A 136 -7.35 -4.41 4.37
N ALA A 137 -6.15 -4.65 3.86
CA ALA A 137 -5.15 -3.60 3.75
C ALA A 137 -4.45 -3.62 2.38
N ALA A 138 -4.26 -2.44 1.81
CA ALA A 138 -3.62 -2.23 0.51
C ALA A 138 -2.33 -1.42 0.71
N GLY A 139 -1.18 -2.04 0.47
CA GLY A 139 0.14 -1.45 0.70
C GLY A 139 0.89 -1.21 -0.61
N TYR A 140 1.48 -0.03 -0.76
CA TYR A 140 2.19 0.34 -1.99
C TYR A 140 3.64 0.71 -1.68
N CYS A 141 4.63 0.10 -2.37
CA CYS A 141 6.05 0.36 -2.11
C CYS A 141 6.38 0.15 -0.61
N PHE A 142 6.68 1.24 0.10
CA PHE A 142 6.99 1.28 1.52
C PHE A 142 5.85 0.70 2.37
N GLY A 143 4.60 1.02 2.03
CA GLY A 143 3.43 0.52 2.74
C GLY A 143 3.25 -0.99 2.69
N ALA A 144 3.88 -1.69 1.74
CA ALA A 144 3.80 -3.16 1.65
C ALA A 144 4.35 -3.85 2.91
N LYS A 145 5.48 -3.35 3.44
CA LYS A 145 6.06 -3.84 4.70
C LYS A 145 5.03 -3.81 5.82
N TYR A 146 4.32 -2.71 5.96
CA TYR A 146 3.40 -2.50 7.07
C TYR A 146 2.06 -3.22 6.88
N VAL A 147 1.64 -3.51 5.65
CA VAL A 147 0.55 -4.48 5.45
C VAL A 147 0.97 -5.86 5.96
N VAL A 148 2.16 -6.34 5.57
CA VAL A 148 2.67 -7.66 5.98
C VAL A 148 2.86 -7.74 7.50
N ARG A 149 3.48 -6.74 8.12
CA ARG A 149 3.74 -6.71 9.58
C ARG A 149 2.47 -6.70 10.43
N HIS A 150 1.40 -6.09 9.94
CA HIS A 150 0.21 -5.82 10.75
C HIS A 150 -0.93 -6.84 10.60
N TYR A 151 -0.70 -7.98 9.93
CA TYR A 151 -1.58 -9.16 10.07
C TYR A 151 -1.77 -9.54 11.54
N GLN A 152 -0.69 -9.52 12.33
CA GLN A 152 -0.71 -9.83 13.76
C GLN A 152 -1.50 -8.82 14.62
N HIS A 153 -1.92 -7.70 14.03
CA HIS A 153 -2.60 -6.61 14.72
C HIS A 153 -4.05 -6.38 14.23
N GLY A 154 -4.55 -7.22 13.31
CA GLY A 154 -5.94 -7.19 12.89
C GLY A 154 -6.19 -6.91 11.40
N ILE A 155 -5.17 -7.02 10.53
CA ILE A 155 -5.39 -7.12 9.08
C ILE A 155 -5.81 -8.57 8.76
N ASP A 156 -6.94 -8.72 8.09
CA ASP A 156 -7.50 -10.03 7.72
C ASP A 156 -7.03 -10.46 6.32
N VAL A 157 -6.96 -9.52 5.37
CA VAL A 157 -6.58 -9.77 3.97
C VAL A 157 -5.68 -8.65 3.46
N GLY A 158 -4.61 -9.01 2.75
CA GLY A 158 -3.62 -8.06 2.24
C GLY A 158 -3.56 -8.03 0.72
N PHE A 159 -3.38 -6.84 0.18
CA PHE A 159 -2.88 -6.62 -1.17
C PHE A 159 -1.65 -5.72 -1.09
N ILE A 160 -0.57 -6.09 -1.78
CA ILE A 160 0.62 -5.27 -1.89
C ILE A 160 1.04 -5.10 -3.34
N ALA A 161 1.44 -3.89 -3.72
CA ALA A 161 1.94 -3.59 -5.06
C ALA A 161 3.38 -3.05 -4.99
N HIS A 162 4.23 -3.59 -5.88
CA HIS A 162 5.65 -3.25 -6.02
C HIS A 162 6.33 -3.08 -4.66
N PRO A 163 6.44 -4.14 -3.84
CA PRO A 163 6.80 -4.04 -2.44
C PRO A 163 8.26 -3.61 -2.20
N SER A 164 8.48 -2.94 -1.07
CA SER A 164 9.79 -2.51 -0.57
C SER A 164 9.94 -2.85 0.91
N PHE A 165 11.16 -3.12 1.37
CA PHE A 165 11.52 -3.37 2.78
C PHE A 165 10.78 -4.52 3.48
N VAL A 166 10.11 -5.42 2.76
CA VAL A 166 9.49 -6.60 3.35
C VAL A 166 10.57 -7.59 3.78
N GLU A 167 10.56 -8.02 5.03
CA GLU A 167 11.48 -9.06 5.52
C GLU A 167 10.92 -10.47 5.37
N GLU A 168 11.81 -11.46 5.42
CA GLU A 168 11.45 -12.87 5.24
C GLU A 168 10.59 -13.41 6.39
N ASP A 169 10.95 -13.06 7.62
CA ASP A 169 10.23 -13.44 8.83
C ASP A 169 8.88 -12.72 8.92
N GLU A 170 8.83 -11.44 8.54
CA GLU A 170 7.58 -10.68 8.41
C GLU A 170 6.62 -11.36 7.43
N LEU A 171 7.10 -11.69 6.23
CA LEU A 171 6.28 -12.37 5.22
C LEU A 171 5.86 -13.77 5.66
N ALA A 172 6.73 -14.51 6.33
CA ALA A 172 6.42 -15.83 6.86
C ALA A 172 5.38 -15.79 7.99
N SER A 173 5.22 -14.64 8.65
CA SER A 173 4.34 -14.46 9.80
C SER A 173 2.90 -14.07 9.45
N ILE A 174 2.56 -13.89 8.17
CA ILE A 174 1.19 -13.54 7.77
C ILE A 174 0.21 -14.66 8.16
N THR A 175 -0.98 -14.27 8.60
CA THR A 175 -2.02 -15.19 9.10
C THR A 175 -3.24 -15.28 8.20
N GLY A 176 -3.30 -14.46 7.14
CA GLY A 176 -4.42 -14.40 6.22
C GLY A 176 -4.00 -14.25 4.76
N PRO A 177 -4.95 -14.25 3.82
CA PRO A 177 -4.67 -14.23 2.39
C PRO A 177 -3.88 -12.99 1.95
N LEU A 178 -2.92 -13.15 1.03
CA LEU A 178 -2.08 -12.06 0.52
C LEU A 178 -1.97 -12.09 -1.02
N SER A 179 -2.24 -10.95 -1.68
CA SER A 179 -2.04 -10.78 -3.12
C SER A 179 -0.92 -9.79 -3.42
N ILE A 180 -0.03 -10.14 -4.35
CA ILE A 180 1.16 -9.37 -4.72
C ILE A 180 1.07 -8.95 -6.20
N ALA A 181 1.12 -7.66 -6.47
CA ALA A 181 1.25 -7.09 -7.82
C ALA A 181 2.70 -6.67 -8.07
N ALA A 182 3.46 -7.48 -8.81
CA ALA A 182 4.88 -7.28 -9.05
C ALA A 182 5.17 -6.67 -10.42
N ALA A 183 6.19 -5.81 -10.48
CA ALA A 183 6.69 -5.22 -11.72
C ALA A 183 7.90 -6.01 -12.25
N GLU A 184 7.92 -6.30 -13.56
CA GLU A 184 9.00 -7.09 -14.18
C GLU A 184 10.37 -6.43 -14.05
N THR A 185 10.47 -5.13 -14.35
CA THR A 185 11.74 -4.39 -14.36
C THR A 185 12.05 -3.73 -13.02
N ASP A 186 11.43 -4.20 -11.95
CA ASP A 186 11.62 -3.69 -10.61
C ASP A 186 12.95 -4.18 -10.02
N THR A 187 13.88 -3.26 -9.77
CA THR A 187 15.17 -3.56 -9.14
C THR A 187 15.06 -3.78 -7.63
N ILE A 188 13.92 -3.42 -7.05
CA ILE A 188 13.62 -3.49 -5.61
C ILE A 188 12.98 -4.84 -5.29
N PHE A 189 12.06 -5.29 -6.14
CA PHE A 189 11.47 -6.61 -6.06
C PHE A 189 11.83 -7.45 -7.32
N PRO A 190 13.13 -7.75 -7.53
CA PRO A 190 13.62 -8.46 -8.70
C PRO A 190 13.21 -9.94 -8.69
N SER A 191 13.54 -10.68 -9.74
CA SER A 191 13.10 -12.07 -9.92
C SER A 191 13.52 -12.99 -8.77
N GLU A 192 14.75 -12.81 -8.26
CA GLU A 192 15.28 -13.60 -7.17
C GLU A 192 14.42 -13.43 -5.91
N LYS A 193 14.04 -12.18 -5.62
CA LYS A 193 13.19 -11.82 -4.49
C LYS A 193 11.74 -12.26 -4.66
N ARG A 194 11.20 -12.21 -5.88
CA ARG A 194 9.88 -12.80 -6.18
C ARG A 194 9.84 -14.30 -5.91
N HIS A 195 10.86 -15.04 -6.34
CA HIS A 195 10.94 -16.48 -6.11
C HIS A 195 11.13 -16.82 -4.63
N GLU A 196 11.91 -16.01 -3.91
CA GLU A 196 12.06 -16.14 -2.45
C GLU A 196 10.72 -15.93 -1.73
N SER A 197 9.97 -14.87 -2.05
CA SER A 197 8.63 -14.63 -1.53
C SER A 197 7.67 -15.77 -1.85
N GLU A 198 7.66 -16.28 -3.08
CA GLU A 198 6.85 -17.45 -3.45
C GLU A 198 7.21 -18.68 -2.59
N GLY A 199 8.51 -18.93 -2.37
CA GLY A 199 9.00 -20.02 -1.52
C GLY A 199 8.59 -19.89 -0.06
N ILE A 200 8.53 -18.66 0.47
CA ILE A 200 8.04 -18.37 1.83
C ILE A 200 6.52 -18.58 1.90
N LEU A 201 5.77 -17.98 0.97
CA LEU A 201 4.31 -18.04 0.94
C LEU A 201 3.79 -19.48 0.85
N LYS A 202 4.45 -20.34 0.06
CA LYS A 202 4.16 -21.79 0.00
C LYS A 202 4.20 -22.49 1.35
N LYS A 203 4.99 -22.00 2.31
CA LYS A 203 5.18 -22.61 3.65
C LYS A 203 4.20 -22.07 4.69
N THR A 204 3.58 -20.92 4.44
CA THR A 204 2.64 -20.28 5.40
C THR A 204 1.31 -21.03 5.52
N GLY A 205 0.90 -21.72 4.45
CA GLY A 205 -0.42 -22.36 4.36
C GLY A 205 -1.58 -21.40 4.09
N VAL A 206 -1.32 -20.08 3.96
CA VAL A 206 -2.35 -19.11 3.59
C VAL A 206 -2.58 -19.10 2.08
N VAL A 207 -3.73 -18.56 1.66
CA VAL A 207 -3.99 -18.31 0.25
C VAL A 207 -3.12 -17.15 -0.23
N TYR A 208 -2.39 -17.33 -1.31
CA TYR A 208 -1.65 -16.24 -1.93
C TYR A 208 -1.84 -16.17 -3.44
N GLN A 209 -1.72 -14.96 -3.98
CA GLN A 209 -1.69 -14.69 -5.41
C GLN A 209 -0.48 -13.80 -5.70
N MET A 210 0.22 -14.05 -6.80
CA MET A 210 1.24 -13.13 -7.30
C MET A 210 1.10 -12.99 -8.81
N ASN A 211 0.91 -11.75 -9.27
CA ASN A 211 0.90 -11.42 -10.69
C ASN A 211 2.16 -10.63 -11.03
N LEU A 212 2.77 -10.96 -12.17
CA LEU A 212 3.90 -10.23 -12.74
C LEU A 212 3.44 -9.41 -13.95
N PHE A 213 3.65 -8.10 -13.89
CA PHE A 213 3.32 -7.18 -14.98
C PHE A 213 4.57 -6.86 -15.80
N SER A 214 4.54 -7.21 -17.10
CA SER A 214 5.69 -7.02 -18.00
C SER A 214 5.88 -5.56 -18.41
N GLY A 215 7.15 -5.15 -18.51
CA GLY A 215 7.58 -3.86 -19.06
C GLY A 215 7.17 -2.65 -18.24
N VAL A 216 6.85 -2.85 -16.95
CA VAL A 216 6.58 -1.79 -15.99
C VAL A 216 7.59 -1.81 -14.85
N VAL A 217 7.80 -0.63 -14.28
CA VAL A 217 8.79 -0.36 -13.23
C VAL A 217 8.16 -0.34 -11.85
N HIS A 218 8.99 -0.19 -10.83
CA HIS A 218 8.53 0.07 -9.48
C HIS A 218 7.59 1.30 -9.42
N GLY A 219 6.49 1.20 -8.66
CA GLY A 219 5.50 2.27 -8.57
C GLY A 219 4.42 2.25 -9.63
N PHE A 220 4.43 1.31 -10.59
CA PHE A 220 3.48 1.27 -11.70
C PHE A 220 2.00 1.28 -11.29
N ALA A 221 1.68 0.78 -10.08
CA ALA A 221 0.30 0.74 -9.59
C ALA A 221 -0.21 2.10 -9.09
N VAL A 222 0.69 3.06 -8.85
CA VAL A 222 0.36 4.38 -8.28
C VAL A 222 0.78 5.53 -9.19
N ARG A 223 1.86 5.40 -9.96
CA ARG A 223 2.62 6.51 -10.56
C ARG A 223 2.77 6.45 -12.09
N CYS A 224 2.05 5.57 -12.77
CA CYS A 224 2.32 5.29 -14.18
C CYS A 224 1.80 6.38 -15.15
N ASP A 225 2.41 6.47 -16.33
CA ASP A 225 1.93 7.32 -17.42
C ASP A 225 0.70 6.69 -18.09
N LEU A 226 -0.47 7.27 -17.82
CA LEU A 226 -1.75 6.79 -18.37
C LEU A 226 -1.85 6.93 -19.90
N SER A 227 -1.00 7.75 -20.54
CA SER A 227 -0.93 7.84 -22.00
C SER A 227 -0.23 6.63 -22.62
N VAL A 228 0.65 5.96 -21.86
CA VAL A 228 1.35 4.75 -22.28
C VAL A 228 0.45 3.53 -22.03
N LYS A 229 -0.05 2.92 -23.11
CA LYS A 229 -1.04 1.81 -23.07
C LYS A 229 -0.65 0.68 -22.10
N ARG A 230 0.61 0.26 -22.10
CA ARG A 230 1.12 -0.85 -21.26
C ARG A 230 1.08 -0.49 -19.77
N GLU A 231 1.49 0.72 -19.44
CA GLU A 231 1.52 1.24 -18.09
C GLU A 231 0.12 1.42 -17.52
N ARG A 232 -0.78 2.02 -18.30
CA ARG A 232 -2.20 2.12 -17.97
C ARG A 232 -2.82 0.74 -17.72
N PHE A 233 -2.60 -0.21 -18.63
CA PHE A 233 -3.11 -1.57 -18.47
C PHE A 233 -2.61 -2.21 -17.17
N ALA A 234 -1.30 -2.13 -16.88
CA ALA A 234 -0.74 -2.72 -15.67
C ALA A 234 -1.31 -2.10 -14.40
N LYS A 235 -1.46 -0.76 -14.33
CA LYS A 235 -2.11 -0.08 -13.19
C LYS A 235 -3.53 -0.57 -12.99
N GLU A 236 -4.34 -0.54 -14.04
CA GLU A 236 -5.75 -0.95 -13.98
C GLU A 236 -5.88 -2.41 -13.55
N GLN A 237 -5.06 -3.30 -14.09
CA GLN A 237 -5.09 -4.72 -13.73
C GLN A 237 -4.58 -4.98 -12.31
N ALA A 238 -3.61 -4.23 -11.80
CA ALA A 238 -3.19 -4.33 -10.40
C ALA A 238 -4.33 -3.90 -9.46
N PHE A 239 -5.07 -2.83 -9.81
CA PHE A 239 -6.25 -2.43 -9.05
C PHE A 239 -7.37 -3.49 -9.11
N PHE A 240 -7.66 -4.04 -10.30
CA PHE A 240 -8.65 -5.11 -10.44
C PHE A 240 -8.25 -6.40 -9.72
N GLN A 241 -6.95 -6.72 -9.69
CA GLN A 241 -6.42 -7.80 -8.86
C GLN A 241 -6.73 -7.56 -7.38
N ALA A 242 -6.46 -6.36 -6.86
CA ALA A 242 -6.75 -6.03 -5.47
C ALA A 242 -8.23 -6.20 -5.13
N VAL A 243 -9.12 -5.62 -5.94
CA VAL A 243 -10.58 -5.69 -5.75
C VAL A 243 -11.08 -7.13 -5.85
N ALA A 244 -10.69 -7.88 -6.88
CA ALA A 244 -11.09 -9.26 -7.03
C ALA A 244 -10.60 -10.13 -5.86
N PHE A 245 -9.41 -9.85 -5.33
CA PHE A 245 -8.89 -10.57 -4.18
C PHE A 245 -9.68 -10.24 -2.91
N PHE A 246 -9.94 -8.96 -2.63
CA PHE A 246 -10.78 -8.57 -1.49
C PHE A 246 -12.22 -9.07 -1.61
N ASP A 247 -12.80 -9.08 -2.80
CA ASP A 247 -14.18 -9.57 -3.02
C ASP A 247 -14.36 -11.04 -2.64
N ASN A 248 -13.30 -11.84 -2.75
CA ASN A 248 -13.34 -13.29 -2.49
C ASN A 248 -12.88 -13.67 -1.07
N TRP A 249 -11.99 -12.88 -0.47
CA TRP A 249 -11.33 -13.27 0.78
C TRP A 249 -11.66 -12.38 1.97
N LEU A 250 -12.15 -11.15 1.74
CA LEU A 250 -12.53 -10.22 2.81
C LEU A 250 -14.03 -10.36 3.08
N VAL A 251 -14.37 -11.47 3.74
CA VAL A 251 -15.74 -11.95 4.05
C VAL A 251 -15.86 -12.41 5.50
#